data_AF-A0A7V8WT33-F1
#
_entry.id   AF-A0A7V8WT33-F1
#
_cell.length_a   1.000
_cell.length_b   1.000
_cell.length_c   1.000
_cell.angle_alpha   90.00
_cell.angle_beta   90.00
_cell.angle_gamma   90.00
#
_symmetry.space_group_name_H-M   'P 1'
#
loop_
_entity.id
_entity.type
_entity.pdbx_description
1 polymer ?
#
loop_
_entity_poly.entity_id
_entity_poly.type
_entity_poly.pdbx_seq_one_letter_code
_entity_poly.pdbx_strand_id
1 'polypeptide(L)'
;MVEIAAPKSGPHSCVVHPELKGAEPDLEGKYGRMFSRLPACQVDLEGAVGLGVAASRMDATLPIVDRALENPRIPAGFAILGQYIAHDITADRSLLAQHAENGELRNFRSPTLDLECLYGDGPVGNPYLFDARDPDKMLLGVDPTGEPVADLPRNQQGVALVGDPRNDVHLLISQLHLAFLRFHNRVVDFVRERGTPVDAVFEEARRLVRWHYEWIVAHEFLPLSAGDELVADILANGRRFYDPGTHPAIPVEFSDAAYRFGHAQINPVYRLNDQIGELTIFPDLLGGRPVPRERAIDWSLFFAIPGARPPTPSRKIVASLTHALIDLPDQIVGHTEVPHHHSLASRDLQRGAALGLPSGETIAREMGVAPLDVEECGLPEGFPHETPLWYYILKEAEVRADGTHLGPVGGRIVAEVLLGLLDADANSYRNAVPRWQPELPTASGAPTGDFTMADLLVFAGAV
;
A
#
# COMPACT_ATOMS: atom_id res chain seq x y z
N MET A 1 -46.03 1.76 -7.74
CA MET A 1 -44.81 2.45 -7.29
C MET A 1 -43.93 1.37 -6.68
N VAL A 2 -42.87 0.99 -7.37
CA VAL A 2 -41.86 0.08 -6.84
C VAL A 2 -41.01 0.92 -5.91
N GLU A 3 -41.02 0.60 -4.62
CA GLU A 3 -40.09 1.13 -3.64
C GLU A 3 -38.70 0.67 -4.07
N ILE A 4 -37.93 1.57 -4.69
CA ILE A 4 -36.51 1.36 -4.93
C ILE A 4 -35.87 1.53 -3.56
N ALA A 5 -35.55 0.41 -2.90
CA ALA A 5 -34.73 0.43 -1.70
C ALA A 5 -33.44 1.19 -2.02
N ALA A 6 -33.17 2.25 -1.25
CA ALA A 6 -31.90 2.95 -1.32
C ALA A 6 -30.76 1.93 -1.10
N PRO A 7 -29.64 2.02 -1.86
CA PRO A 7 -28.49 1.16 -1.60
C PRO A 7 -28.04 1.36 -0.15
N LYS A 8 -27.85 0.26 0.59
CA LYS A 8 -27.27 0.30 1.93
C LYS A 8 -25.84 0.84 1.81
N SER A 9 -25.65 2.13 2.09
CA SER A 9 -24.33 2.74 2.21
C SER A 9 -23.69 2.30 3.54
N GLY A 10 -23.13 1.09 3.54
CA GLY A 10 -22.17 0.69 4.57
C GLY A 10 -20.77 1.19 4.19
N PRO A 11 -19.93 1.61 5.14
CA PRO A 11 -18.66 2.21 4.78
C PRO A 11 -17.67 1.13 4.25
N HIS A 12 -16.88 1.44 3.22
CA HIS A 12 -15.97 0.50 2.54
C HIS A 12 -14.68 0.23 3.33
N SER A 13 -14.17 -1.01 3.28
CA SER A 13 -12.91 -1.39 3.96
C SER A 13 -11.70 -0.54 3.56
N CYS A 14 -11.61 -0.24 2.26
CA CYS A 14 -10.60 0.64 1.71
C CYS A 14 -11.15 2.06 1.64
N VAL A 15 -10.27 3.04 1.88
CA VAL A 15 -10.54 4.43 1.53
C VAL A 15 -10.66 4.51 0.01
N VAL A 16 -11.89 4.54 -0.48
CA VAL A 16 -12.23 4.81 -1.88
C VAL A 16 -13.03 6.10 -1.89
N HIS A 17 -12.89 6.93 -2.93
CA HIS A 17 -13.65 8.16 -3.03
C HIS A 17 -15.16 7.89 -2.88
N PRO A 18 -15.88 8.49 -1.91
CA PRO A 18 -17.25 8.10 -1.52
C PRO A 18 -18.28 8.24 -2.65
N GLU A 19 -18.00 9.12 -3.62
CA GLU A 19 -18.89 9.35 -4.77
C GLU A 19 -18.78 8.27 -5.86
N LEU A 20 -17.78 7.38 -5.81
CA LEU A 20 -17.66 6.27 -6.74
C LEU A 20 -18.68 5.19 -6.38
N LYS A 21 -19.62 4.92 -7.30
CA LYS A 21 -20.56 3.82 -7.14
C LYS A 21 -19.83 2.49 -7.27
N GLY A 22 -20.00 1.62 -6.27
CA GLY A 22 -19.55 0.23 -6.36
C GLY A 22 -20.30 -0.52 -7.46
N ALA A 23 -19.55 -1.10 -8.38
CA ALA A 23 -19.99 -2.23 -9.19
C ALA A 23 -19.05 -3.40 -8.86
N GLU A 24 -19.59 -4.61 -8.76
CA GLU A 24 -18.83 -5.86 -8.60
C GLU A 24 -18.43 -6.34 -10.00
N PRO A 25 -17.22 -6.08 -10.50
CA PRO A 25 -16.77 -6.70 -11.74
C PRO A 25 -16.57 -8.20 -11.50
N ASP A 26 -16.89 -9.04 -12.48
CA ASP A 26 -16.70 -10.48 -12.39
C ASP A 26 -15.20 -10.79 -12.64
N LEU A 27 -14.38 -10.61 -11.60
CA LEU A 27 -12.94 -10.90 -11.60
C LEU A 27 -12.65 -12.09 -10.68
N GLU A 28 -11.68 -12.93 -11.08
CA GLU A 28 -11.45 -14.26 -10.51
C GLU A 28 -10.62 -14.31 -9.21
N GLY A 29 -10.09 -13.17 -8.73
CA GLY A 29 -9.21 -13.14 -7.57
C GLY A 29 -9.92 -13.50 -6.27
N LYS A 30 -9.29 -14.34 -5.45
CA LYS A 30 -9.85 -14.84 -4.18
C LYS A 30 -9.00 -14.40 -3.00
N TYR A 31 -9.67 -14.06 -1.90
CA TYR A 31 -9.02 -14.05 -0.59
C TYR A 31 -8.90 -15.48 -0.06
N GLY A 32 -7.79 -15.78 0.60
CA GLY A 32 -7.48 -17.06 1.22
C GLY A 32 -7.21 -16.94 2.71
N ARG A 33 -6.80 -18.04 3.34
CA ARG A 33 -6.26 -18.05 4.71
C ARG A 33 -4.90 -18.70 4.75
N MET A 34 -3.95 -18.01 5.36
CA MET A 34 -2.62 -18.53 5.64
C MET A 34 -2.68 -19.57 6.77
N PHE A 35 -3.56 -19.36 7.76
CA PHE A 35 -3.69 -20.21 8.93
C PHE A 35 -5.10 -20.79 9.09
N SER A 36 -5.58 -21.47 8.03
CA SER A 36 -6.96 -21.98 7.93
C SER A 36 -7.42 -22.94 9.05
N ARG A 37 -6.50 -23.53 9.82
CA ARG A 37 -6.79 -24.46 10.92
C ARG A 37 -6.85 -23.78 12.29
N LEU A 38 -6.39 -22.54 12.41
CA LEU A 38 -6.37 -21.84 13.69
C LEU A 38 -7.76 -21.27 14.01
N PRO A 39 -8.17 -21.29 15.29
CA PRO A 39 -9.45 -20.69 15.69
C PRO A 39 -9.42 -19.17 15.55
N ALA A 40 -10.60 -18.58 15.38
CA ALA A 40 -10.77 -17.13 15.42
C ALA A 40 -10.48 -16.58 16.82
N CYS A 41 -9.89 -15.38 16.87
CA CYS A 41 -9.63 -14.64 18.09
C CYS A 41 -10.92 -14.44 18.91
N GLN A 42 -10.89 -14.87 20.16
CA GLN A 42 -11.94 -14.64 21.15
C GLN A 42 -11.78 -13.23 21.72
N VAL A 43 -12.34 -12.26 21.01
CA VAL A 43 -12.29 -10.84 21.41
C VAL A 43 -13.68 -10.27 21.66
N ASP A 44 -13.79 -9.44 22.71
CA ASP A 44 -14.92 -8.53 22.87
C ASP A 44 -14.82 -7.43 21.81
N LEU A 45 -15.74 -7.45 20.83
CA LEU A 45 -15.72 -6.51 19.71
C LEU A 45 -15.83 -5.06 20.17
N GLU A 46 -16.62 -4.78 21.21
CA GLU A 46 -16.78 -3.41 21.73
C GLU A 46 -15.47 -2.94 22.37
N GLY A 47 -14.85 -3.78 23.21
CA GLY A 47 -13.52 -3.53 23.77
C GLY A 47 -12.45 -3.34 22.69
N ALA A 48 -12.43 -4.19 21.66
CA ALA A 48 -11.48 -4.09 20.55
C ALA A 48 -11.65 -2.77 19.78
N VAL A 49 -12.86 -2.46 19.33
CA VAL A 49 -13.15 -1.18 18.64
C VAL A 49 -12.82 0.01 19.54
N GLY A 50 -13.04 -0.12 20.85
CA GLY A 50 -12.70 0.89 21.86
C GLY A 50 -11.20 1.22 21.94
N LEU A 51 -10.30 0.35 21.48
CA LEU A 51 -8.86 0.68 21.38
C LEU A 51 -8.58 1.74 20.32
N GLY A 52 -9.45 1.86 19.31
CA GLY A 52 -9.25 2.68 18.11
C GLY A 52 -10.01 4.00 18.10
N VAL A 53 -10.85 4.32 19.10
CA VAL A 53 -11.66 5.55 19.06
C VAL A 53 -10.85 6.80 19.36
N ALA A 54 -11.39 7.98 19.05
CA ALA A 54 -10.75 9.25 19.41
C ALA A 54 -10.48 9.34 20.92
N ALA A 55 -9.35 9.95 21.29
CA ALA A 55 -8.85 10.04 22.66
C ALA A 55 -8.66 8.68 23.39
N SER A 56 -8.45 7.61 22.62
CA SER A 56 -8.12 6.28 23.16
C SER A 56 -6.64 5.92 22.95
N ARG A 57 -6.28 4.66 23.25
CA ARG A 57 -4.89 4.18 23.23
C ARG A 57 -4.23 4.30 21.85
N MET A 58 -5.00 4.13 20.77
CA MET A 58 -4.46 4.22 19.42
C MET A 58 -4.49 5.64 18.82
N ASP A 59 -4.94 6.66 19.56
CA ASP A 59 -4.99 8.05 19.08
C ASP A 59 -3.77 8.85 19.55
N ALA A 60 -2.84 9.15 18.63
CA ALA A 60 -1.82 10.17 18.84
C ALA A 60 -2.45 11.55 18.62
N THR A 61 -3.16 12.01 19.65
CA THR A 61 -4.12 13.14 19.72
C THR A 61 -3.65 14.51 19.19
N LEU A 62 -2.37 14.69 18.83
CA LEU A 62 -1.83 15.97 18.40
C LEU A 62 -1.23 15.88 16.98
N PRO A 63 -1.54 16.82 16.07
CA PRO A 63 -0.91 16.92 14.75
C PRO A 63 0.50 17.52 14.85
N ILE A 64 1.27 17.10 15.86
CA ILE A 64 2.65 17.53 16.05
C ILE A 64 3.59 16.37 15.73
N VAL A 65 4.72 16.69 15.12
CA VAL A 65 5.78 15.71 14.93
C VAL A 65 6.41 15.39 16.28
N ASP A 66 6.07 14.23 16.84
CA ASP A 66 6.80 13.65 17.96
C ASP A 66 8.08 12.98 17.43
N ARG A 67 9.22 13.63 17.68
CA ARG A 67 10.54 13.13 17.26
C ARG A 67 10.85 11.74 17.83
N ALA A 68 10.27 11.35 18.97
CA ALA A 68 10.45 10.02 19.54
C ALA A 68 9.80 8.91 18.69
N LEU A 69 8.81 9.29 17.87
CA LEU A 69 8.09 8.40 16.96
C LEU A 69 8.64 8.46 15.53
N GLU A 70 9.72 9.19 15.27
CA GLU A 70 10.39 9.13 13.96
C GLU A 70 11.10 7.79 13.79
N ASN A 71 10.88 7.15 12.64
CA ASN A 71 11.55 5.92 12.29
C ASN A 71 12.90 6.25 11.63
N PRO A 72 14.04 5.96 12.27
CA PRO A 72 15.36 6.25 11.71
C PRO A 72 15.71 5.38 10.49
N ARG A 73 14.98 4.29 10.28
CA ARG A 73 15.24 3.29 9.23
C ARG A 73 14.48 3.57 7.95
N ILE A 74 13.22 4.00 8.05
CA ILE A 74 12.28 4.01 6.92
C ILE A 74 11.92 5.45 6.53
N PRO A 75 12.33 5.95 5.35
CA PRO A 75 11.84 7.22 4.80
C PRO A 75 10.32 7.25 4.59
N ALA A 76 9.70 8.43 4.70
CA ALA A 76 8.26 8.61 4.61
C ALA A 76 7.65 8.14 3.28
N GLY A 77 8.43 8.17 2.19
CA GLY A 77 8.00 7.69 0.87
C GLY A 77 7.63 6.20 0.85
N PHE A 78 8.22 5.37 1.72
CA PHE A 78 7.94 3.94 1.75
C PHE A 78 6.56 3.59 2.32
N ALA A 79 5.97 4.46 3.14
CA ALA A 79 4.57 4.29 3.56
C ALA A 79 3.62 4.45 2.35
N ILE A 80 3.94 5.39 1.45
CA ILE A 80 3.16 5.63 0.22
C ILE A 80 3.41 4.52 -0.81
N LEU A 81 4.65 4.03 -0.93
CA LEU A 81 4.97 2.87 -1.76
C LEU A 81 4.25 1.61 -1.24
N GLY A 82 4.22 1.38 0.08
CA GLY A 82 3.48 0.27 0.68
C GLY A 82 2.00 0.26 0.31
N GLN A 83 1.38 1.45 0.31
CA GLN A 83 0.01 1.63 -0.17
C GLN A 83 -0.13 1.37 -1.68
N TYR A 84 0.82 1.85 -2.49
CA TYR A 84 0.83 1.58 -3.94
C TYR A 84 0.91 0.07 -4.23
N ILE A 85 1.75 -0.67 -3.50
CA ILE A 85 1.83 -2.14 -3.56
C ILE A 85 0.51 -2.78 -3.15
N ALA A 86 -0.15 -2.28 -2.10
CA ALA A 86 -1.47 -2.79 -1.72
C ALA A 86 -2.51 -2.59 -2.84
N HIS A 87 -2.49 -1.44 -3.52
CA HIS A 87 -3.41 -1.16 -4.64
C HIS A 87 -3.15 -2.05 -5.87
N ASP A 88 -1.92 -2.53 -6.03
CA ASP A 88 -1.56 -3.45 -7.11
C ASP A 88 -2.11 -4.86 -6.84
N ILE A 89 -1.86 -5.40 -5.64
CA ILE A 89 -2.14 -6.83 -5.36
C ILE A 89 -3.51 -7.08 -4.70
N THR A 90 -4.18 -6.05 -4.18
CA THR A 90 -5.48 -6.17 -3.52
C THR A 90 -6.49 -5.18 -4.08
N ALA A 91 -7.73 -5.60 -4.28
CA ALA A 91 -8.90 -4.75 -4.42
C ALA A 91 -10.06 -5.38 -3.68
N ASP A 92 -10.19 -5.06 -2.39
CA ASP A 92 -11.37 -5.38 -1.62
C ASP A 92 -12.42 -4.28 -1.77
N ARG A 93 -13.57 -4.62 -2.36
CA ARG A 93 -14.73 -3.71 -2.45
C ARG A 93 -15.89 -4.13 -1.54
N SER A 94 -15.69 -5.13 -0.69
CA SER A 94 -16.73 -5.62 0.22
C SER A 94 -17.19 -4.55 1.21
N LEU A 95 -18.48 -4.54 1.49
CA LEU A 95 -19.06 -3.74 2.57
C LEU A 95 -18.59 -4.30 3.92
N LEU A 96 -18.47 -3.45 4.94
CA LEU A 96 -18.32 -3.88 6.33
C LEU A 96 -19.63 -4.54 6.81
N ALA A 97 -19.87 -5.78 6.40
CA ALA A 97 -20.97 -6.61 6.91
C ALA A 97 -20.46 -7.49 8.05
N GLN A 98 -21.22 -7.56 9.14
CA GLN A 98 -21.00 -8.57 10.19
C GLN A 98 -21.29 -9.95 9.58
N HIS A 99 -20.28 -10.83 9.57
CA HIS A 99 -20.31 -12.19 8.99
C HIS A 99 -20.26 -12.27 7.45
N ALA A 100 -19.37 -11.51 6.80
CA ALA A 100 -18.99 -11.90 5.43
C ALA A 100 -18.35 -13.30 5.49
N GLU A 101 -19.04 -14.32 4.98
CA GLU A 101 -18.46 -15.65 4.86
C GLU A 101 -17.26 -15.55 3.91
N ASN A 102 -16.18 -16.29 4.16
CA ASN A 102 -14.94 -16.23 3.35
C ASN A 102 -15.18 -16.46 1.84
N GLY A 103 -16.31 -17.08 1.46
CA GLY A 103 -16.72 -17.27 0.06
C GLY A 103 -17.31 -16.02 -0.62
N GLU A 104 -17.64 -14.98 0.14
CA GLU A 104 -18.20 -13.71 -0.36
C GLU A 104 -17.12 -12.64 -0.60
N LEU A 105 -15.91 -12.81 -0.04
CA LEU A 105 -14.80 -11.88 -0.23
C LEU A 105 -14.08 -12.17 -1.55
N ARG A 106 -14.24 -11.27 -2.51
CA ARG A 106 -13.55 -11.31 -3.79
C ARG A 106 -12.42 -10.29 -3.82
N ASN A 107 -11.25 -10.74 -4.27
CA ASN A 107 -10.17 -9.83 -4.62
C ASN A 107 -10.35 -9.45 -6.09
N PHE A 108 -10.76 -8.21 -6.36
CA PHE A 108 -11.00 -7.73 -7.73
C PHE A 108 -9.71 -7.30 -8.44
N ARG A 109 -8.58 -7.89 -8.06
CA ARG A 109 -7.23 -7.69 -8.63
C ARG A 109 -6.57 -9.03 -8.85
N SER A 110 -5.70 -9.09 -9.85
CA SER A 110 -4.76 -10.19 -9.92
C SER A 110 -3.86 -10.16 -8.68
N PRO A 111 -3.68 -11.28 -7.95
CA PRO A 111 -2.75 -11.36 -6.82
C PRO A 111 -1.31 -11.47 -7.34
N THR A 112 -0.87 -10.49 -8.13
CA THR A 112 0.44 -10.40 -8.77
C THR A 112 0.98 -8.98 -8.69
N LEU A 113 2.30 -8.83 -8.69
CA LEU A 113 2.98 -7.53 -8.71
C LEU A 113 3.23 -7.08 -10.16
N ASP A 114 2.15 -6.99 -10.95
CA ASP A 114 2.20 -6.78 -12.39
C ASP A 114 1.81 -5.37 -12.85
N LEU A 115 1.61 -4.45 -11.89
CA LEU A 115 1.24 -3.05 -12.16
C LEU A 115 -0.08 -2.92 -12.93
N GLU A 116 -1.05 -3.81 -12.65
CA GLU A 116 -2.41 -3.72 -13.18
C GLU A 116 -3.04 -2.36 -12.82
N CYS A 117 -2.66 -1.80 -11.66
CA CYS A 117 -3.08 -0.47 -11.25
C CYS A 117 -2.58 0.67 -12.15
N LEU A 118 -1.48 0.46 -12.89
CA LEU A 118 -0.90 1.39 -13.85
C LEU A 118 -1.42 1.14 -15.27
N TYR A 119 -1.42 -0.12 -15.71
CA TYR A 119 -1.65 -0.49 -17.11
C TYR A 119 -3.10 -0.81 -17.46
N GLY A 120 -3.95 -1.17 -16.47
CA GLY A 120 -5.24 -1.78 -16.75
C GLY A 120 -5.10 -2.99 -17.67
N ASP A 121 -6.01 -3.12 -18.64
CA ASP A 121 -5.99 -4.14 -19.69
C ASP A 121 -5.12 -3.73 -20.92
N GLY A 122 -4.18 -2.81 -20.72
CA GLY A 122 -3.25 -2.33 -21.75
C GLY A 122 -3.86 -1.41 -22.81
N PRO A 123 -3.09 -1.04 -23.86
CA PRO A 123 -3.50 -0.05 -24.86
C PRO A 123 -4.77 -0.40 -25.63
N VAL A 124 -5.10 -1.69 -25.73
CA VAL A 124 -6.32 -2.17 -26.42
C VAL A 124 -7.54 -2.14 -25.49
N GLY A 125 -7.40 -2.60 -24.24
CA GLY A 125 -8.52 -2.70 -23.30
C GLY A 125 -8.86 -1.36 -22.63
N ASN A 126 -7.85 -0.56 -22.28
CA ASN A 126 -8.01 0.75 -21.65
C ASN A 126 -7.23 1.84 -22.41
N PRO A 127 -7.57 2.13 -23.67
CA PRO A 127 -6.82 3.07 -24.52
C PRO A 127 -6.74 4.50 -23.93
N TYR A 128 -7.67 4.89 -23.06
CA TYR A 128 -7.68 6.20 -22.41
C TYR A 128 -6.54 6.41 -21.40
N LEU A 129 -5.79 5.37 -21.04
CA LEU A 129 -4.61 5.45 -20.17
C LEU A 129 -3.32 5.81 -20.94
N PHE A 130 -3.35 5.78 -22.27
CA PHE A 130 -2.17 5.89 -23.14
C PHE A 130 -2.23 7.15 -24.02
N ASP A 131 -1.08 7.68 -24.46
CA ASP A 131 -1.05 8.78 -25.42
C ASP A 131 -1.48 8.27 -26.80
N ALA A 132 -2.59 8.77 -27.33
CA ALA A 132 -3.11 8.34 -28.63
C ALA A 132 -2.16 8.60 -29.82
N ARG A 133 -1.17 9.50 -29.65
CA ARG A 133 -0.15 9.79 -30.67
C ARG A 133 1.08 8.87 -30.54
N ASP A 134 1.27 8.27 -29.37
CA ASP A 134 2.34 7.34 -29.06
C ASP A 134 1.81 6.29 -28.05
N PRO A 135 1.11 5.25 -28.54
CA PRO A 135 0.41 4.29 -27.67
C PRO A 135 1.36 3.37 -26.89
N ASP A 136 2.67 3.43 -27.15
CA ASP A 136 3.66 2.81 -26.27
C ASP A 136 3.82 3.59 -24.95
N LYS A 137 3.38 4.86 -24.89
CA LYS A 137 3.52 5.74 -23.72
C LYS A 137 2.21 5.92 -22.96
N MET A 138 2.32 6.05 -21.64
CA MET A 138 1.23 6.46 -20.77
C MET A 138 0.85 7.93 -21.01
N LEU A 139 -0.43 8.23 -20.89
CA LEU A 139 -0.96 9.59 -20.93
C LEU A 139 -0.50 10.39 -19.70
N LEU A 140 0.03 11.59 -19.93
CA LEU A 140 0.38 12.53 -18.87
C LEU A 140 -0.59 13.71 -18.84
N GLY A 141 -0.76 14.33 -17.67
CA GLY A 141 -1.58 15.53 -17.54
C GLY A 141 -1.00 16.71 -18.33
N VAL A 142 -1.89 17.45 -18.99
CA VAL A 142 -1.56 18.72 -19.66
C VAL A 142 -2.53 19.81 -19.26
N ASP A 143 -2.11 21.07 -19.37
CA ASP A 143 -2.98 22.23 -19.21
C ASP A 143 -3.83 22.47 -20.48
N PRO A 144 -4.76 23.44 -20.48
CA PRO A 144 -5.60 23.74 -21.65
C PRO A 144 -4.82 24.20 -22.89
N THR A 145 -3.54 24.59 -22.75
CA THR A 145 -2.67 24.95 -23.87
C THR A 145 -1.88 23.75 -24.42
N GLY A 146 -1.96 22.60 -23.73
CA GLY A 146 -1.27 21.36 -24.09
C GLY A 146 0.10 21.21 -23.43
N GLU A 147 0.47 22.11 -22.51
CA GLU A 147 1.75 22.04 -21.79
C GLU A 147 1.69 21.02 -20.65
N PRO A 148 2.75 20.23 -20.41
CA PRO A 148 2.78 19.25 -19.33
C PRO A 148 2.55 19.89 -17.95
N VAL A 149 1.71 19.26 -17.14
CA VAL A 149 1.51 19.65 -15.73
C VAL A 149 2.08 18.60 -14.77
N ALA A 150 2.30 19.00 -13.52
CA ALA A 150 2.72 18.11 -12.43
C ALA A 150 1.50 17.44 -11.76
N ASP A 151 0.58 16.90 -12.56
CA ASP A 151 -0.62 16.20 -12.10
C ASP A 151 -0.94 15.03 -13.05
N LEU A 152 -1.79 14.12 -12.57
CA LEU A 152 -2.34 13.03 -13.36
C LEU A 152 -3.17 13.59 -14.53
N PRO A 153 -3.30 12.84 -15.65
CA PRO A 153 -4.31 13.15 -16.64
C PRO A 153 -5.69 13.12 -15.99
N ARG A 154 -6.49 14.17 -16.18
CA ARG A 154 -7.84 14.30 -15.61
C ARG A 154 -8.87 14.57 -16.69
N ASN A 155 -10.07 14.05 -16.51
CA ASN A 155 -11.19 14.39 -17.39
C ASN A 155 -11.72 15.80 -17.09
N GLN A 156 -12.70 16.27 -17.87
CA GLN A 156 -13.30 17.60 -17.71
C GLN A 156 -13.99 17.85 -16.35
N GLN A 157 -14.18 16.81 -15.54
CA GLN A 157 -14.75 16.90 -14.19
C GLN A 157 -13.67 16.84 -13.10
N GLY A 158 -12.38 16.78 -13.46
CA GLY A 158 -11.26 16.69 -12.53
C GLY A 158 -10.96 15.28 -12.02
N VAL A 159 -11.64 14.25 -12.54
CA VAL A 159 -11.40 12.84 -12.15
C VAL A 159 -10.14 12.33 -12.84
N ALA A 160 -9.22 11.75 -12.07
CA ALA A 160 -8.01 11.15 -12.61
C ALA A 160 -8.31 9.97 -13.55
N LEU A 161 -7.59 9.92 -14.67
CA LEU A 161 -7.60 8.84 -15.64
C LEU A 161 -6.50 7.84 -15.28
N VAL A 162 -6.83 6.90 -14.39
CA VAL A 162 -5.89 5.90 -13.84
C VAL A 162 -6.51 4.52 -13.84
N GLY A 163 -5.68 3.47 -13.85
CA GLY A 163 -6.12 2.07 -13.80
C GLY A 163 -6.70 1.66 -12.43
N ASP A 164 -6.31 2.34 -11.35
CA ASP A 164 -6.94 2.23 -10.03
C ASP A 164 -7.37 3.60 -9.51
N PRO A 165 -8.68 3.86 -9.27
CA PRO A 165 -9.10 5.14 -8.69
C PRO A 165 -8.56 5.36 -7.27
N ARG A 166 -8.14 4.31 -6.55
CA ARG A 166 -7.49 4.46 -5.25
C ARG A 166 -6.14 5.15 -5.34
N ASN A 167 -5.51 5.17 -6.50
CA ASN A 167 -4.30 5.95 -6.76
C ASN A 167 -4.56 7.46 -6.90
N ASP A 168 -5.75 7.96 -6.54
CA ASP A 168 -6.07 9.39 -6.43
C ASP A 168 -6.80 9.75 -5.12
N VAL A 169 -6.70 8.95 -4.06
CA VAL A 169 -7.43 9.22 -2.78
C VAL A 169 -6.75 10.29 -1.92
N HIS A 170 -5.45 10.49 -2.08
CA HIS A 170 -4.72 11.64 -1.54
C HIS A 170 -3.57 12.05 -2.49
N LEU A 171 -3.11 13.28 -2.34
CA LEU A 171 -2.11 13.90 -3.22
C LEU A 171 -0.81 13.07 -3.27
N LEU A 172 -0.34 12.53 -2.13
CA LEU A 172 0.90 11.75 -2.10
C LEU A 172 0.84 10.51 -3.02
N ILE A 173 -0.28 9.76 -3.02
CA ILE A 173 -0.40 8.55 -3.86
C ILE A 173 -0.60 8.92 -5.33
N SER A 174 -1.32 10.02 -5.64
CA SER A 174 -1.51 10.48 -7.02
C SER A 174 -0.22 10.95 -7.67
N GLN A 175 0.61 11.66 -6.92
CA GLN A 175 1.92 12.09 -7.39
C GLN A 175 2.91 10.91 -7.51
N LEU A 176 2.80 9.86 -6.67
CA LEU A 176 3.63 8.67 -6.81
C LEU A 176 3.22 7.91 -8.08
N HIS A 177 1.91 7.79 -8.33
CA HIS A 177 1.39 7.22 -9.56
C HIS A 177 1.89 8.00 -10.81
N LEU A 178 1.91 9.34 -10.75
CA LEU A 178 2.51 10.17 -11.81
C LEU A 178 3.99 9.85 -12.03
N ALA A 179 4.77 9.59 -10.98
CA ALA A 179 6.16 9.20 -11.11
C ALA A 179 6.30 7.85 -11.85
N PHE A 180 5.42 6.87 -11.60
CA PHE A 180 5.39 5.61 -12.35
C PHE A 180 4.98 5.79 -13.83
N LEU A 181 4.03 6.69 -14.13
CA LEU A 181 3.70 7.05 -15.54
C LEU A 181 4.92 7.61 -16.27
N ARG A 182 5.64 8.55 -15.62
CA ARG A 182 6.88 9.14 -16.16
C ARG A 182 7.99 8.10 -16.30
N PHE A 183 8.12 7.21 -15.32
CA PHE A 183 9.09 6.12 -15.35
C PHE A 183 8.87 5.23 -16.56
N HIS A 184 7.65 4.75 -16.79
CA HIS A 184 7.33 3.96 -17.98
C HIS A 184 7.66 4.70 -19.28
N ASN A 185 7.25 5.97 -19.40
CA ASN A 185 7.52 6.76 -20.61
C ASN A 185 9.03 6.93 -20.89
N ARG A 186 9.85 7.00 -19.85
CA ARG A 186 11.31 7.03 -19.98
C ARG A 186 11.90 5.66 -20.31
N VAL A 187 11.31 4.58 -19.80
CA VAL A 187 11.72 3.21 -20.17
C VAL A 187 11.39 2.93 -21.64
N VAL A 188 10.26 3.42 -22.15
CA VAL A 188 9.90 3.37 -23.58
C VAL A 188 10.99 4.02 -24.44
N ASP A 189 11.45 5.22 -24.06
CA ASP A 189 12.53 5.90 -24.78
C ASP A 189 13.83 5.09 -24.70
N PHE A 190 14.17 4.55 -23.52
CA PHE A 190 15.35 3.72 -23.31
C PHE A 190 15.37 2.44 -24.18
N VAL A 191 14.26 1.71 -24.28
CA VAL A 191 14.21 0.49 -25.10
C VAL A 191 14.25 0.81 -26.59
N ARG A 192 13.67 1.94 -27.01
CA ARG A 192 13.77 2.43 -28.39
C ARG A 192 15.21 2.78 -28.78
N GLU A 193 15.93 3.47 -27.89
CA GLU A 193 17.34 3.80 -28.09
C GLU A 193 18.23 2.56 -28.22
N ARG A 194 17.83 1.45 -27.59
CA ARG A 194 18.50 0.14 -27.71
C ARG A 194 18.11 -0.65 -28.97
N GLY A 195 17.22 -0.12 -29.80
CA GLY A 195 16.81 -0.72 -31.06
C GLY A 195 15.75 -1.81 -30.93
N THR A 196 14.94 -1.82 -29.86
CA THR A 196 13.78 -2.71 -29.76
C THR A 196 12.85 -2.50 -30.96
N PRO A 197 12.37 -3.58 -31.62
CA PRO A 197 11.42 -3.48 -32.72
C PRO A 197 10.16 -2.72 -32.31
N VAL A 198 9.61 -1.91 -33.23
CA VAL A 198 8.48 -0.99 -32.96
C VAL A 198 7.27 -1.72 -32.37
N ASP A 199 6.98 -2.93 -32.85
CA ASP A 199 5.87 -3.77 -32.40
C ASP A 199 6.10 -4.43 -31.03
N ALA A 200 7.31 -4.34 -30.48
CA ALA A 200 7.70 -4.92 -29.19
C ALA A 200 8.01 -3.86 -28.11
N VAL A 201 8.02 -2.56 -28.45
CA VAL A 201 8.44 -1.48 -27.54
C VAL A 201 7.60 -1.46 -26.26
N PHE A 202 6.28 -1.44 -26.38
CA PHE A 202 5.40 -1.40 -25.21
C PHE A 202 5.62 -2.59 -24.26
N GLU A 203 5.59 -3.82 -24.78
CA GLU A 203 5.73 -5.03 -23.96
C GLU A 203 7.11 -5.12 -23.31
N GLU A 204 8.16 -4.72 -24.02
CA GLU A 204 9.51 -4.67 -23.45
C GLU A 204 9.64 -3.61 -22.36
N ALA A 205 9.06 -2.43 -22.57
CA ALA A 205 9.05 -1.37 -21.57
C ALA A 205 8.23 -1.77 -20.33
N ARG A 206 7.03 -2.34 -20.53
CA ARG A 206 6.18 -2.88 -19.47
C ARG A 206 6.91 -3.94 -18.66
N ARG A 207 7.59 -4.89 -19.33
CA ARG A 207 8.39 -5.94 -18.69
C ARG A 207 9.50 -5.35 -17.82
N LEU A 208 10.27 -4.40 -18.34
CA LEU A 208 11.35 -3.77 -17.56
C LEU A 208 10.83 -2.95 -16.39
N VAL A 209 9.78 -2.15 -16.57
CA VAL A 209 9.16 -1.38 -15.48
C VAL A 209 8.71 -2.30 -14.36
N ARG A 210 7.99 -3.38 -14.73
CA ARG A 210 7.51 -4.38 -13.79
C ARG A 210 8.66 -5.05 -13.05
N TRP A 211 9.71 -5.51 -13.74
CA TRP A 211 10.82 -6.20 -13.07
C TRP A 211 11.63 -5.29 -12.14
N HIS A 212 11.80 -4.01 -12.47
CA HIS A 212 12.44 -3.07 -11.55
C HIS A 212 11.54 -2.74 -10.35
N TYR A 213 10.21 -2.67 -10.54
CA TYR A 213 9.25 -2.55 -9.44
C TYR A 213 9.30 -3.77 -8.51
N GLU A 214 9.21 -4.99 -9.05
CA GLU A 214 9.32 -6.24 -8.30
C GLU A 214 10.67 -6.33 -7.56
N TRP A 215 11.76 -5.86 -8.17
CA TRP A 215 13.08 -5.78 -7.53
C TRP A 215 13.06 -4.85 -6.33
N ILE A 216 12.55 -3.62 -6.48
CA ILE A 216 12.39 -2.66 -5.38
C ILE A 216 11.56 -3.28 -4.25
N VAL A 217 10.47 -3.98 -4.57
CA VAL A 217 9.63 -4.66 -3.56
C VAL A 217 10.46 -5.70 -2.78
N ALA A 218 11.19 -6.56 -3.48
CA ALA A 218 11.92 -7.68 -2.88
C ALA A 218 13.21 -7.27 -2.16
N HIS A 219 13.92 -6.26 -2.66
CA HIS A 219 15.29 -5.92 -2.28
C HIS A 219 15.43 -4.59 -1.54
N GLU A 220 14.41 -3.74 -1.52
CA GLU A 220 14.43 -2.48 -0.79
C GLU A 220 13.26 -2.38 0.20
N PHE A 221 12.01 -2.47 -0.28
CA PHE A 221 10.82 -2.36 0.56
C PHE A 221 10.75 -3.45 1.63
N LEU A 222 10.88 -4.73 1.24
CA LEU A 222 10.80 -5.84 2.19
C LEU A 222 11.91 -5.78 3.26
N PRO A 223 13.20 -5.62 2.93
CA PRO A 223 14.23 -5.48 3.95
C PRO A 223 13.97 -4.30 4.89
N LEU A 224 13.57 -3.14 4.38
CA LEU A 224 13.23 -1.98 5.21
C LEU A 224 12.06 -2.27 6.16
N SER A 225 10.97 -2.84 5.66
CA SER A 225 9.72 -3.03 6.40
C SER A 225 9.66 -4.29 7.28
N ALA A 226 10.23 -5.41 6.83
CA ALA A 226 10.19 -6.70 7.54
C ALA A 226 11.48 -7.03 8.31
N GLY A 227 12.57 -6.29 8.06
CA GLY A 227 13.88 -6.50 8.67
C GLY A 227 14.81 -7.34 7.80
N ASP A 228 16.10 -6.96 7.78
CA ASP A 228 17.11 -7.54 6.88
C ASP A 228 17.31 -9.04 7.12
N GLU A 229 17.44 -9.46 8.38
CA GLU A 229 17.69 -10.85 8.76
C GLU A 229 16.54 -11.76 8.33
N LEU A 230 15.31 -11.31 8.54
CA LEU A 230 14.12 -12.07 8.21
C LEU A 230 13.99 -12.25 6.70
N VAL A 231 14.19 -11.19 5.91
CA VAL A 231 14.10 -11.29 4.44
C VAL A 231 15.23 -12.14 3.87
N ALA A 232 16.45 -11.98 4.39
CA ALA A 232 17.58 -12.82 3.99
C ALA A 232 17.33 -14.31 4.28
N ASP A 233 16.74 -14.65 5.42
CA ASP A 233 16.35 -16.03 5.76
C ASP A 233 15.39 -16.62 4.73
N ILE A 234 14.34 -15.90 4.32
CA ILE A 234 13.39 -16.39 3.29
C ILE A 234 14.09 -16.62 1.97
N LEU A 235 14.90 -15.66 1.54
CA LEU A 235 15.56 -15.71 0.25
C LEU A 235 16.53 -16.89 0.19
N ALA A 236 17.14 -17.25 1.32
CA ALA A 236 18.07 -18.37 1.43
C ALA A 236 17.37 -19.73 1.67
N ASN A 237 16.39 -19.78 2.56
CA ASN A 237 15.80 -21.01 3.10
C ASN A 237 14.36 -21.27 2.63
N GLY A 238 13.76 -20.32 1.92
CA GLY A 238 12.40 -20.41 1.40
C GLY A 238 11.32 -19.97 2.39
N ARG A 239 10.09 -19.95 1.90
CA ARG A 239 8.87 -19.64 2.66
C ARG A 239 8.44 -20.87 3.48
N ARG A 240 7.80 -20.66 4.63
CA ARG A 240 7.43 -21.74 5.56
C ARG A 240 5.93 -21.91 5.75
N PHE A 241 5.14 -20.84 5.60
CA PHE A 241 3.75 -20.78 6.01
C PHE A 241 2.81 -20.41 4.86
N TYR A 242 3.27 -19.59 3.91
CA TYR A 242 2.49 -19.21 2.73
C TYR A 242 2.90 -20.01 1.50
N ASP A 243 1.97 -20.86 1.05
CA ASP A 243 2.02 -21.53 -0.23
C ASP A 243 0.94 -20.94 -1.18
N PRO A 244 1.33 -20.20 -2.23
CA PRO A 244 0.41 -19.62 -3.21
C PRO A 244 -0.17 -20.69 -4.15
N GLY A 245 0.42 -21.90 -4.22
CA GLY A 245 0.04 -22.90 -5.21
C GLY A 245 0.13 -22.37 -6.65
N THR A 246 -0.72 -22.88 -7.54
CA THR A 246 -0.78 -22.45 -8.95
C THR A 246 -1.75 -21.31 -9.21
N HIS A 247 -2.63 -21.01 -8.26
CA HIS A 247 -3.61 -19.92 -8.32
C HIS A 247 -3.49 -19.15 -7.01
N PRO A 248 -2.57 -18.16 -6.94
CA PRO A 248 -2.31 -17.43 -5.72
C PRO A 248 -3.60 -16.78 -5.20
N ALA A 249 -3.72 -16.73 -3.88
CA ALA A 249 -4.77 -16.01 -3.17
C ALA A 249 -4.11 -15.15 -2.11
N ILE A 250 -4.63 -13.93 -1.90
CA ILE A 250 -4.14 -13.05 -0.83
C ILE A 250 -4.71 -13.54 0.50
N PRO A 251 -3.89 -13.89 1.50
CA PRO A 251 -4.42 -14.27 2.81
C PRO A 251 -5.06 -13.09 3.53
N VAL A 252 -6.19 -13.32 4.21
CA VAL A 252 -6.80 -12.29 5.06
C VAL A 252 -5.92 -11.87 6.23
N GLU A 253 -5.05 -12.77 6.73
CA GLU A 253 -4.04 -12.42 7.73
C GLU A 253 -3.01 -11.41 7.20
N PHE A 254 -2.81 -11.37 5.88
CA PHE A 254 -2.00 -10.36 5.21
C PHE A 254 -2.80 -9.08 4.97
N SER A 255 -3.91 -9.14 4.23
CA SER A 255 -4.65 -7.95 3.78
C SER A 255 -5.35 -7.19 4.90
N ASP A 256 -5.85 -7.91 5.91
CA ASP A 256 -6.71 -7.36 6.95
C ASP A 256 -6.06 -7.36 8.34
N ALA A 257 -4.76 -7.65 8.38
CA ALA A 257 -3.95 -7.47 9.57
C ALA A 257 -2.52 -7.04 9.24
N ALA A 258 -1.66 -7.96 8.78
CA ALA A 258 -0.22 -7.71 8.76
C ALA A 258 0.17 -6.54 7.86
N TYR A 259 -0.41 -6.42 6.67
CA TYR A 259 -0.10 -5.37 5.69
C TYR A 259 -0.72 -4.00 6.02
N ARG A 260 -1.56 -3.92 7.06
CA ARG A 260 -2.11 -2.64 7.58
C ARG A 260 -1.15 -1.91 8.51
N PHE A 261 0.07 -2.41 8.70
CA PHE A 261 1.12 -1.72 9.47
C PHE A 261 1.45 -0.33 8.92
N GLY A 262 1.27 -0.11 7.61
CA GLY A 262 1.53 1.16 6.95
C GLY A 262 0.71 2.32 7.52
N HIS A 263 -0.46 2.06 8.10
CA HIS A 263 -1.26 3.09 8.76
C HIS A 263 -0.49 3.76 9.92
N ALA A 264 0.30 3.00 10.68
CA ALA A 264 1.08 3.54 11.80
C ALA A 264 2.27 4.42 11.34
N GLN A 265 2.71 4.26 10.09
CA GLN A 265 3.85 4.97 9.52
C GLN A 265 3.52 6.35 8.95
N ILE A 266 2.23 6.69 8.84
CA ILE A 266 1.78 7.98 8.34
C ILE A 266 2.16 9.09 9.31
N ASN A 267 2.73 10.18 8.77
CA ASN A 267 3.12 11.34 9.55
C ASN A 267 1.92 12.27 9.76
N PRO A 268 1.89 13.03 10.88
CA PRO A 268 0.80 13.98 11.15
C PRO A 268 0.78 15.14 10.15
N VAL A 269 1.97 15.53 9.66
CA VAL A 269 2.16 16.59 8.68
C VAL A 269 3.25 16.21 7.68
N TYR A 270 3.17 16.78 6.49
CA TYR A 270 4.09 16.59 5.38
C TYR A 270 4.51 17.92 4.79
N ARG A 271 5.80 18.04 4.45
CA ARG A 271 6.30 19.09 3.56
C ARG A 271 6.41 18.51 2.15
N LEU A 272 5.71 19.11 1.18
CA LEU A 272 5.72 18.62 -0.20
C LEU A 272 6.92 19.13 -1.00
N ASN A 273 7.35 20.37 -0.74
CA ASN A 273 8.44 21.07 -1.41
C ASN A 273 8.86 22.30 -0.57
N ASP A 274 9.75 23.14 -1.08
CA ASP A 274 10.24 24.35 -0.41
C ASP A 274 9.37 25.61 -0.62
N GLN A 275 8.27 25.51 -1.37
CA GLN A 275 7.39 26.64 -1.71
C GLN A 275 6.23 26.81 -0.73
N ILE A 276 5.77 25.71 -0.11
CA ILE A 276 4.61 25.68 0.78
C ILE A 276 4.99 25.19 2.18
N GLY A 277 4.17 25.56 3.16
CA GLY A 277 4.30 25.06 4.54
C GLY A 277 3.94 23.59 4.69
N GLU A 278 3.97 23.12 5.93
CA GLU A 278 3.55 21.76 6.29
C GLU A 278 2.04 21.60 6.15
N LEU A 279 1.61 20.43 5.64
CA LEU A 279 0.21 20.08 5.37
C LEU A 279 -0.14 18.75 6.02
N THR A 280 -1.36 18.63 6.55
CA THR A 280 -1.88 17.38 7.09
C THR A 280 -2.28 16.41 5.96
N ILE A 281 -2.19 15.09 6.18
CA ILE A 281 -2.68 14.11 5.19
C ILE A 281 -4.17 14.33 4.89
N PHE A 282 -4.95 14.63 5.93
CA PHE A 282 -6.34 15.04 5.84
C PHE A 282 -6.59 16.24 6.78
N PRO A 283 -7.29 17.29 6.31
CA PRO A 283 -7.95 17.41 4.99
C PRO A 283 -7.08 18.03 3.88
N ASP A 284 -5.85 18.48 4.17
CA ASP A 284 -5.10 19.32 3.24
C ASP A 284 -4.69 18.60 1.95
N LEU A 285 -4.31 17.32 2.07
CA LEU A 285 -3.83 16.49 0.96
C LEU A 285 -4.91 15.56 0.38
N LEU A 286 -6.21 15.81 0.61
CA LEU A 286 -7.28 15.05 -0.05
C LEU A 286 -7.09 15.04 -1.58
N GLY A 287 -7.30 13.86 -2.17
CA GLY A 287 -7.24 13.64 -3.61
C GLY A 287 -8.59 13.88 -4.28
N GLY A 288 -8.83 13.23 -5.42
CA GLY A 288 -10.06 13.37 -6.21
C GLY A 288 -10.22 14.77 -6.85
N ARG A 289 -9.15 15.57 -6.89
CA ARG A 289 -9.16 16.95 -7.36
C ARG A 289 -7.84 17.31 -8.03
N PRO A 290 -7.84 18.30 -8.96
CA PRO A 290 -6.63 18.80 -9.58
C PRO A 290 -5.56 19.21 -8.56
N VAL A 291 -4.30 18.85 -8.83
CA VAL A 291 -3.14 19.22 -8.03
C VAL A 291 -2.57 20.54 -8.54
N PRO A 292 -2.61 21.63 -7.75
CA PRO A 292 -1.97 22.89 -8.11
C PRO A 292 -0.46 22.72 -8.25
N ARG A 293 0.17 23.49 -9.15
CA ARG A 293 1.61 23.40 -9.43
C ARG A 293 2.48 23.58 -8.19
N GLU A 294 2.11 24.49 -7.30
CA GLU A 294 2.78 24.77 -6.04
C GLU A 294 2.71 23.61 -5.03
N ARG A 295 1.83 22.63 -5.27
CA ARG A 295 1.71 21.39 -4.47
C ARG A 295 2.33 20.17 -5.14
N ALA A 296 3.04 20.36 -6.25
CA ALA A 296 3.86 19.29 -6.84
C ALA A 296 4.89 18.81 -5.81
N ILE A 297 5.06 17.49 -5.70
CA ILE A 297 5.98 16.90 -4.74
C ILE A 297 7.41 16.96 -5.24
N ASP A 298 8.31 17.41 -4.38
CA ASP A 298 9.74 17.14 -4.45
C ASP A 298 10.00 15.79 -3.76
N TRP A 299 10.19 14.73 -4.55
CA TRP A 299 10.37 13.38 -4.01
C TRP A 299 11.68 13.19 -3.23
N SER A 300 12.63 14.13 -3.34
CA SER A 300 13.86 14.11 -2.52
C SER A 300 13.60 14.35 -1.03
N LEU A 301 12.42 14.87 -0.68
CA LEU A 301 11.94 14.99 0.71
C LEU A 301 11.41 13.68 1.30
N PHE A 302 11.18 12.65 0.46
CA PHE A 302 10.50 11.41 0.85
C PHE A 302 11.36 10.16 0.68
N PHE A 303 12.36 10.22 -0.20
CA PHE A 303 13.30 9.14 -0.48
C PHE A 303 14.75 9.64 -0.36
N ALA A 304 15.67 8.75 -0.01
CA ALA A 304 17.09 9.09 0.10
C ALA A 304 17.73 9.22 -1.29
N ILE A 305 17.73 10.43 -1.84
CA ILE A 305 18.33 10.71 -3.16
C ILE A 305 19.81 11.10 -3.00
N PRO A 306 20.76 10.46 -3.72
CA PRO A 306 22.17 10.83 -3.67
C PRO A 306 22.41 12.32 -3.96
N GLY A 307 23.10 13.01 -3.05
CA GLY A 307 23.40 14.44 -3.19
C GLY A 307 22.28 15.39 -2.74
N ALA A 308 21.09 14.87 -2.41
CA ALA A 308 20.02 15.66 -1.81
C ALA A 308 20.13 15.70 -0.27
N ARG A 309 19.25 16.49 0.36
CA ARG A 309 19.08 16.51 1.82
C ARG A 309 18.52 15.17 2.34
N PRO A 310 18.73 14.82 3.62
CA PRO A 310 18.09 13.66 4.22
C PRO A 310 16.57 13.73 4.07
N PRO A 311 15.90 12.62 3.71
CA PRO A 311 14.45 12.60 3.56
C PRO A 311 13.77 12.70 4.93
N THR A 312 12.50 13.06 4.91
CA THR A 312 11.61 13.00 6.06
C THR A 312 11.45 11.53 6.47
N PRO A 313 11.69 11.16 7.75
CA PRO A 313 11.45 9.81 8.22
C PRO A 313 9.94 9.52 8.22
N SER A 314 9.56 8.25 8.04
CA SER A 314 8.23 7.78 8.38
C SER A 314 8.05 7.75 9.90
N ARG A 315 6.83 7.55 10.37
CA ARG A 315 6.58 7.25 11.78
C ARG A 315 6.93 5.78 12.09
N LYS A 316 7.36 5.52 13.32
CA LYS A 316 7.59 4.16 13.84
C LYS A 316 6.31 3.32 13.78
N ILE A 317 6.48 2.02 13.56
CA ILE A 317 5.39 1.03 13.60
C ILE A 317 5.09 0.75 15.08
N VAL A 318 4.14 1.49 15.63
CA VAL A 318 3.67 1.39 17.03
C VAL A 318 2.15 1.28 17.07
N ALA A 319 1.60 0.84 18.20
CA ALA A 319 0.14 0.65 18.35
C ALA A 319 -0.63 1.96 18.59
N SER A 320 -0.36 2.98 17.78
CA SER A 320 -1.12 4.22 17.68
C SER A 320 -0.99 4.81 16.28
N LEU A 321 -2.00 5.56 15.85
CA LEU A 321 -2.07 6.27 14.57
C LEU A 321 -2.10 7.78 14.82
N THR A 322 -1.83 8.56 13.79
CA THR A 322 -2.04 10.01 13.86
C THR A 322 -3.54 10.32 13.96
N HIS A 323 -3.89 11.41 14.64
CA HIS A 323 -5.30 11.80 14.81
C HIS A 323 -6.07 11.91 13.48
N ALA A 324 -5.40 12.33 12.39
CA ALA A 324 -6.00 12.42 11.05
C ALA A 324 -6.49 11.07 10.48
N LEU A 325 -6.02 9.93 11.02
CA LEU A 325 -6.50 8.60 10.67
C LEU A 325 -7.51 8.04 11.69
N ILE A 326 -7.65 8.67 12.85
CA ILE A 326 -8.66 8.34 13.88
C ILE A 326 -9.96 9.12 13.65
N ASP A 327 -9.86 10.31 13.08
CA ASP A 327 -11.00 11.16 12.73
C ASP A 327 -10.96 11.49 11.23
N LEU A 328 -11.16 10.47 10.39
CA LEU A 328 -11.17 10.64 8.94
C LEU A 328 -12.34 11.54 8.51
N PRO A 329 -12.16 12.46 7.54
CA PRO A 329 -13.24 13.32 7.10
C PRO A 329 -14.30 12.56 6.27
N ASP A 330 -15.52 13.09 6.19
CA ASP A 330 -16.63 12.52 5.41
C ASP A 330 -16.28 12.28 3.93
N GLN A 331 -15.42 13.12 3.35
CA GLN A 331 -14.92 12.98 1.98
C GLN A 331 -14.10 11.69 1.77
N ILE A 332 -13.75 10.98 2.85
CA ILE A 332 -13.00 9.72 2.83
C ILE A 332 -13.90 8.56 3.23
N VAL A 333 -14.64 8.67 4.33
CA VAL A 333 -15.43 7.54 4.88
C VAL A 333 -16.89 7.52 4.44
N GLY A 334 -17.37 8.59 3.82
CA GLY A 334 -18.79 8.86 3.60
C GLY A 334 -19.49 9.30 4.89
N HIS A 335 -20.59 10.06 4.75
CA HIS A 335 -21.34 10.55 5.91
C HIS A 335 -21.82 9.40 6.80
N THR A 336 -21.52 9.48 8.10
CA THR A 336 -21.94 8.51 9.11
C THR A 336 -22.27 9.22 10.43
N GLU A 337 -23.37 8.83 11.06
CA GLU A 337 -23.74 9.36 12.39
C GLU A 337 -23.00 8.66 13.54
N VAL A 338 -22.28 7.57 13.24
CA VAL A 338 -21.54 6.77 14.22
C VAL A 338 -20.09 7.25 14.27
N PRO A 339 -19.63 7.91 15.36
CA PRO A 339 -18.33 8.56 15.38
C PRO A 339 -17.14 7.62 15.15
N HIS A 340 -17.17 6.40 15.70
CA HIS A 340 -16.06 5.46 15.52
C HIS A 340 -15.95 4.90 14.10
N HIS A 341 -16.93 5.11 13.21
CA HIS A 341 -16.78 4.77 11.80
C HIS A 341 -15.78 5.69 11.07
N HIS A 342 -15.48 6.87 11.62
CA HIS A 342 -14.42 7.77 11.14
C HIS A 342 -13.01 7.26 11.50
N SER A 343 -12.88 6.37 12.49
CA SER A 343 -11.58 5.85 12.89
C SER A 343 -11.14 4.68 12.02
N LEU A 344 -10.02 4.86 11.33
CA LEU A 344 -9.36 3.77 10.60
C LEU A 344 -8.98 2.62 11.52
N ALA A 345 -8.50 2.92 12.73
CA ALA A 345 -8.13 1.90 13.71
C ALA A 345 -9.33 1.05 14.15
N SER A 346 -10.46 1.69 14.43
CA SER A 346 -11.71 1.01 14.79
C SER A 346 -12.18 0.09 13.66
N ARG A 347 -12.06 0.53 12.40
CA ARG A 347 -12.45 -0.24 11.22
C ARG A 347 -11.54 -1.44 11.00
N ASP A 348 -10.23 -1.28 11.17
CA ASP A 348 -9.25 -2.36 11.06
C ASP A 348 -9.54 -3.46 12.09
N LEU A 349 -9.80 -3.07 13.35
CA LEU A 349 -10.12 -4.00 14.44
C LEU A 349 -11.47 -4.70 14.20
N GLN A 350 -12.50 -3.95 13.80
CA GLN A 350 -13.80 -4.51 13.48
C GLN A 350 -13.70 -5.49 12.31
N ARG A 351 -12.90 -5.18 11.30
CA ARG A 351 -12.73 -6.04 10.13
C ARG A 351 -11.99 -7.32 10.47
N GLY A 352 -10.90 -7.25 11.23
CA GLY A 352 -10.20 -8.44 11.69
C GLY A 352 -11.09 -9.40 12.49
N ALA A 353 -11.96 -8.84 13.35
CA ALA A 353 -12.95 -9.62 14.08
C ALA A 353 -14.05 -10.21 13.17
N ALA A 354 -14.59 -9.41 12.23
CA ALA A 354 -15.61 -9.88 11.28
C ALA A 354 -15.09 -11.00 10.36
N LEU A 355 -13.81 -10.97 10.04
CA LEU A 355 -13.10 -12.01 9.30
C LEU A 355 -12.63 -13.15 10.18
N GLY A 356 -12.93 -13.17 11.49
CA GLY A 356 -12.49 -14.23 12.39
C GLY A 356 -10.99 -14.51 12.29
N LEU A 357 -10.16 -13.46 12.24
CA LEU A 357 -8.71 -13.63 12.25
C LEU A 357 -8.27 -14.30 13.57
N PRO A 358 -7.30 -15.24 13.55
CA PRO A 358 -6.71 -15.77 14.78
C PRO A 358 -6.02 -14.67 15.57
N SER A 359 -5.84 -14.88 16.89
CA SER A 359 -5.08 -13.95 17.71
C SER A 359 -3.60 -13.94 17.33
N GLY A 360 -2.92 -12.83 17.64
CA GLY A 360 -1.48 -12.72 17.41
C GLY A 360 -0.67 -13.76 18.18
N GLU A 361 -1.06 -14.07 19.43
CA GLU A 361 -0.40 -15.10 20.23
C GLU A 361 -0.57 -16.50 19.62
N THR A 362 -1.73 -16.78 19.04
CA THR A 362 -2.02 -18.08 18.41
C THR A 362 -1.16 -18.28 17.16
N ILE A 363 -1.03 -17.25 16.32
CA ILE A 363 -0.15 -17.30 15.15
C ILE A 363 1.33 -17.35 15.56
N ALA A 364 1.73 -16.58 16.58
CA ALA A 364 3.10 -16.64 17.10
C ALA A 364 3.49 -18.07 17.51
N ARG A 365 2.62 -18.75 18.26
CA ARG A 365 2.84 -20.16 18.66
C ARG A 365 2.90 -21.10 17.46
N GLU A 366 2.03 -20.94 16.48
CA GLU A 366 2.06 -21.73 15.23
C GLU A 366 3.37 -21.52 14.46
N MET A 367 3.91 -20.29 14.48
CA MET A 367 5.19 -19.97 13.86
C MET A 367 6.42 -20.42 14.67
N GLY A 368 6.22 -20.87 15.91
CA GLY A 368 7.31 -21.17 16.85
C GLY A 368 7.99 -19.90 17.41
N VAL A 369 7.31 -18.77 17.38
CA VAL A 369 7.74 -17.49 17.96
C VAL A 369 7.17 -17.37 19.37
N ALA A 370 7.97 -16.85 20.32
CA ALA A 370 7.48 -16.55 21.66
C ALA A 370 6.42 -15.43 21.58
N PRO A 371 5.16 -15.69 21.98
CA PRO A 371 4.11 -14.68 21.91
C PRO A 371 4.42 -13.52 22.87
N LEU A 372 3.94 -12.31 22.53
CA LEU A 372 3.91 -11.22 23.51
C LEU A 372 3.05 -11.62 24.70
N ASP A 373 3.46 -11.22 25.91
CA ASP A 373 2.60 -11.32 27.08
C ASP A 373 1.62 -10.13 27.17
N VAL A 374 0.70 -10.20 28.14
CA VAL A 374 -0.36 -9.18 28.32
C VAL A 374 0.22 -7.80 28.64
N GLU A 375 1.35 -7.75 29.35
CA GLU A 375 2.02 -6.50 29.70
C GLU A 375 2.69 -5.89 28.46
N GLU A 376 3.38 -6.71 27.66
CA GLU A 376 3.97 -6.33 26.38
C GLU A 376 2.92 -5.84 25.38
N CYS A 377 1.74 -6.48 25.31
CA CYS A 377 0.61 -6.01 24.51
C CYS A 377 0.05 -4.68 25.02
N GLY A 378 0.18 -4.38 26.31
CA GLY A 378 -0.31 -3.14 26.90
C GLY A 378 -1.83 -2.99 26.82
N LEU A 379 -2.58 -4.10 26.89
CA LEU A 379 -4.05 -4.05 26.85
C LEU A 379 -4.64 -3.61 28.21
N PRO A 380 -5.83 -2.98 28.24
CA PRO A 380 -6.50 -2.59 29.49
C PRO A 380 -6.76 -3.79 30.40
N GLU A 381 -6.83 -3.53 31.71
CA GLU A 381 -7.24 -4.55 32.69
C GLU A 381 -8.65 -5.06 32.36
N GLY A 382 -8.81 -6.38 32.28
CA GLY A 382 -10.09 -7.02 31.91
C GLY A 382 -10.32 -7.21 30.41
N PHE A 383 -9.38 -6.80 29.54
CA PHE A 383 -9.42 -7.18 28.14
C PHE A 383 -9.25 -8.71 28.00
N PRO A 384 -9.92 -9.38 27.04
CA PRO A 384 -9.71 -10.81 26.78
C PRO A 384 -8.23 -11.17 26.64
N HIS A 385 -7.85 -12.38 27.03
CA HIS A 385 -6.44 -12.84 26.99
C HIS A 385 -5.86 -13.00 25.57
N GLU A 386 -6.64 -12.72 24.52
CA GLU A 386 -6.24 -12.81 23.13
C GLU A 386 -6.21 -11.43 22.48
N THR A 387 -5.15 -11.15 21.74
CA THR A 387 -4.95 -9.85 21.10
C THR A 387 -5.37 -9.90 19.63
N PRO A 388 -6.23 -8.97 19.13
CA PRO A 388 -6.51 -8.83 17.71
C PRO A 388 -5.24 -8.75 16.87
N LEU A 389 -5.16 -9.52 15.78
CA LEU A 389 -3.92 -9.73 15.03
C LEU A 389 -3.25 -8.44 14.57
N TRP A 390 -4.01 -7.48 14.02
CA TRP A 390 -3.46 -6.20 13.57
C TRP A 390 -2.81 -5.42 14.73
N TYR A 391 -3.51 -5.31 15.86
CA TYR A 391 -2.98 -4.64 17.06
C TYR A 391 -1.73 -5.35 17.58
N TYR A 392 -1.77 -6.68 17.66
CA TYR A 392 -0.62 -7.49 18.07
C TYR A 392 0.59 -7.22 17.19
N ILE A 393 0.43 -7.14 15.87
CA ILE A 393 1.53 -6.90 14.93
C ILE A 393 2.18 -5.52 15.15
N LEU A 394 1.38 -4.49 15.45
CA LEU A 394 1.90 -3.17 15.79
C LEU A 394 2.68 -3.20 17.12
N LYS A 395 2.13 -3.86 18.15
CA LYS A 395 2.82 -4.05 19.44
C LYS A 395 4.07 -4.90 19.31
N GLU A 396 4.07 -5.90 18.44
CA GLU A 396 5.21 -6.77 18.20
C GLU A 396 6.35 -5.98 17.58
N ALA A 397 6.07 -5.13 16.58
CA ALA A 397 7.05 -4.22 16.02
C ALA A 397 7.62 -3.26 17.08
N GLU A 398 6.75 -2.66 17.90
CA GLU A 398 7.15 -1.77 18.98
C GLU A 398 8.06 -2.45 20.01
N VAL A 399 7.68 -3.63 20.50
CA VAL A 399 8.37 -4.33 21.59
C VAL A 399 9.63 -5.06 21.12
N ARG A 400 9.57 -5.70 19.94
CA ARG A 400 10.66 -6.57 19.45
C ARG A 400 11.66 -5.82 18.56
N ALA A 401 11.27 -4.68 17.98
CA ALA A 401 12.10 -3.95 17.01
C ALA A 401 12.11 -2.42 17.21
N ASP A 402 11.68 -1.91 18.37
CA ASP A 402 11.56 -0.47 18.67
C ASP A 402 10.72 0.29 17.60
N GLY A 403 9.78 -0.42 16.97
CA GLY A 403 8.94 0.08 15.88
C GLY A 403 9.69 0.46 14.60
N THR A 404 10.97 0.09 14.46
CA THR A 404 11.80 0.45 13.30
C THR A 404 11.46 -0.38 12.06
N HIS A 405 11.00 -1.62 12.25
CA HIS A 405 10.45 -2.52 11.24
C HIS A 405 9.45 -3.49 11.91
N LEU A 406 8.75 -4.31 11.12
CA LEU A 406 7.83 -5.33 11.63
C LEU A 406 8.54 -6.37 12.49
N GLY A 407 7.83 -6.89 13.49
CA GLY A 407 8.28 -8.02 14.30
C GLY A 407 8.23 -9.37 13.58
N PRO A 408 8.63 -10.47 14.25
CA PRO A 408 8.75 -11.79 13.63
C PRO A 408 7.47 -12.31 12.98
N VAL A 409 6.30 -12.17 13.62
CA VAL A 409 5.02 -12.63 13.06
C VAL A 409 4.57 -11.74 11.91
N GLY A 410 4.48 -10.42 12.15
CA GLY A 410 4.02 -9.47 11.13
C GLY A 410 4.91 -9.48 9.90
N GLY A 411 6.23 -9.41 10.11
CA GLY A 411 7.23 -9.43 9.05
C GLY A 411 7.22 -10.74 8.26
N ARG A 412 6.95 -11.88 8.92
CA ARG A 412 6.85 -13.18 8.23
C ARG A 412 5.67 -13.22 7.29
N ILE A 413 4.48 -12.83 7.76
CA ILE A 413 3.27 -12.80 6.95
C ILE A 413 3.50 -11.90 5.72
N VAL A 414 3.99 -10.68 5.94
CA VAL A 414 4.21 -9.71 4.85
C VAL A 414 5.23 -10.23 3.83
N ALA A 415 6.39 -10.68 4.30
CA ALA A 415 7.47 -11.05 3.40
C ALA A 415 7.21 -12.38 2.67
N GLU A 416 6.58 -13.38 3.30
CA GLU A 416 6.24 -14.61 2.59
C GLU A 416 5.17 -14.41 1.53
N VAL A 417 4.16 -13.57 1.80
CA VAL A 417 3.12 -13.31 0.82
C VAL A 417 3.72 -12.59 -0.39
N LEU A 418 4.40 -11.47 -0.22
CA LEU A 418 4.97 -10.71 -1.34
C LEU A 418 5.99 -11.53 -2.14
N LEU A 419 6.92 -12.24 -1.50
CA LEU A 419 7.86 -13.11 -2.20
C LEU A 419 7.16 -14.31 -2.83
N GLY A 420 6.11 -14.83 -2.19
CA GLY A 420 5.32 -15.93 -2.73
C GLY A 420 4.56 -15.56 -3.99
N LEU A 421 4.01 -14.34 -4.07
CA LEU A 421 3.38 -13.84 -5.30
C LEU A 421 4.41 -13.74 -6.44
N LEU A 422 5.62 -13.24 -6.17
CA LEU A 422 6.69 -13.21 -7.17
C LEU A 422 7.09 -14.62 -7.62
N ASP A 423 7.29 -15.54 -6.66
CA ASP A 423 7.67 -16.93 -6.95
C ASP A 423 6.57 -17.70 -7.72
N ALA A 424 5.30 -17.32 -7.57
CA ALA A 424 4.19 -17.97 -8.27
C ALA A 424 3.94 -17.41 -9.68
N ASP A 425 4.40 -16.19 -9.96
CA ASP A 425 4.22 -15.57 -11.27
C ASP A 425 5.35 -15.97 -12.23
N ALA A 426 5.00 -16.71 -13.29
CA ALA A 426 5.95 -17.15 -14.31
C ALA A 426 6.63 -15.98 -15.07
N ASN A 427 6.01 -14.80 -15.06
CA ASN A 427 6.53 -13.60 -15.71
C ASN A 427 7.36 -12.71 -14.77
N SER A 428 7.47 -13.05 -13.48
CA SER A 428 8.30 -12.28 -12.53
C SER A 428 9.77 -12.37 -12.90
N TYR A 429 10.56 -11.34 -12.56
CA TYR A 429 12.01 -11.34 -12.77
C TYR A 429 12.70 -12.55 -12.15
N ARG A 430 12.13 -13.14 -11.09
CA ARG A 430 12.68 -14.32 -10.39
C ARG A 430 12.55 -15.61 -11.23
N ASN A 431 11.49 -15.71 -12.03
CA ASN A 431 11.11 -16.92 -12.74
C ASN A 431 11.39 -16.82 -14.25
N ALA A 432 11.09 -15.68 -14.86
CA ALA A 432 11.20 -15.49 -16.31
C ALA A 432 12.65 -15.53 -16.80
N VAL A 433 13.57 -14.92 -16.05
CA VAL A 433 15.02 -14.93 -16.33
C VAL A 433 15.78 -15.17 -15.03
N PRO A 434 16.16 -16.43 -14.73
CA PRO A 434 16.89 -16.75 -13.51
C PRO A 434 18.18 -15.92 -13.41
N ARG A 435 18.36 -15.25 -12.26
CA ARG A 435 19.47 -14.31 -11.99
C ARG A 435 19.46 -13.04 -12.84
N TRP A 436 18.30 -12.63 -13.34
CA TRP A 436 18.14 -11.28 -13.85
C TRP A 436 18.59 -10.26 -12.79
N GLN A 437 19.19 -9.17 -13.27
CA GLN A 437 19.60 -8.03 -12.46
C GLN A 437 19.10 -6.75 -13.13
N PRO A 438 18.83 -5.70 -12.34
CA PRO A 438 18.47 -4.40 -12.88
C PRO A 438 19.46 -3.89 -13.92
N GLU A 439 18.90 -3.40 -15.02
CA GLU A 439 19.65 -2.93 -16.19
C GLU A 439 19.46 -1.45 -16.48
N LEU A 440 18.49 -0.80 -15.82
CA LEU A 440 18.32 0.64 -15.90
C LEU A 440 19.46 1.35 -15.14
N PRO A 441 19.86 2.56 -15.57
CA PRO A 441 20.85 3.36 -14.86
C PRO A 441 20.40 3.66 -13.42
N THR A 442 21.35 3.59 -12.48
CA THR A 442 21.13 4.13 -11.12
C THR A 442 21.14 5.65 -11.14
N ALA A 443 20.69 6.28 -10.05
CA ALA A 443 20.80 7.69 -9.75
C ALA A 443 22.25 8.21 -9.80
N SER A 444 23.23 7.30 -9.63
CA SER A 444 24.66 7.61 -9.76
C SER A 444 25.20 7.51 -11.20
N GLY A 445 24.41 7.02 -12.15
CA GLY A 445 24.68 7.09 -13.60
C GLY A 445 25.12 5.78 -14.27
N ALA A 446 25.26 4.67 -13.55
CA ALA A 446 25.57 3.36 -14.15
C ALA A 446 24.74 2.23 -13.52
N PRO A 447 24.33 1.18 -14.28
CA PRO A 447 23.73 -0.01 -13.70
C PRO A 447 24.73 -0.72 -12.79
N THR A 448 24.35 -0.98 -11.54
CA THR A 448 25.21 -1.65 -10.54
C THR A 448 24.82 -3.10 -10.30
N GLY A 449 23.77 -3.59 -10.97
CA GLY A 449 23.10 -4.84 -10.61
C GLY A 449 22.18 -4.70 -9.39
N ASP A 450 21.88 -3.45 -9.00
CA ASP A 450 20.92 -3.08 -7.97
C ASP A 450 20.07 -1.88 -8.45
N PHE A 451 18.90 -1.69 -7.86
CA PHE A 451 17.98 -0.61 -8.22
C PHE A 451 17.00 -0.30 -7.09
N THR A 452 16.88 0.98 -6.79
CA THR A 452 16.12 1.53 -5.66
C THR A 452 15.02 2.48 -6.14
N MET A 453 14.12 2.88 -5.24
CA MET A 453 13.17 3.97 -5.50
C MET A 453 13.86 5.28 -5.86
N ALA A 454 15.05 5.55 -5.31
CA ALA A 454 15.82 6.74 -5.69
C ALA A 454 16.21 6.70 -7.16
N ASP A 455 16.64 5.53 -7.65
CA ASP A 455 17.00 5.31 -9.06
C ASP A 455 15.79 5.48 -9.97
N LEU A 456 14.65 4.89 -9.59
CA LEU A 456 13.37 5.03 -10.32
C LEU A 456 12.97 6.51 -10.46
N LEU A 457 12.99 7.25 -9.36
CA LEU A 457 12.55 8.65 -9.33
C LEU A 457 13.48 9.56 -10.13
N VAL A 458 14.80 9.35 -10.04
CA VAL A 458 15.78 10.09 -10.85
C VAL A 458 15.61 9.76 -12.33
N PHE A 459 15.47 8.48 -12.68
CA PHE A 459 15.28 8.04 -14.06
C PHE A 459 13.99 8.61 -14.67
N ALA A 460 12.91 8.67 -13.87
CA ALA A 460 11.62 9.25 -14.25
C ALA A 460 11.64 10.78 -14.37
N GLY A 461 12.67 11.47 -13.88
CA GLY A 461 12.68 12.94 -13.77
C GLY A 461 11.61 13.44 -12.78
N ALA A 462 11.48 12.75 -11.64
CA ALA A 462 10.52 13.05 -10.58
C ALA A 462 11.19 13.72 -9.34
N VAL A 463 12.48 14.03 -9.40
CA VAL A 463 13.25 14.75 -8.36
C VAL A 463 13.89 16.00 -8.90
#